data_AF-A0A345NRH8-F1
#
_entry.id   AF-A0A345NRH8-F1
#
_cell.length_a   1.000
_cell.length_b   1.000
_cell.length_c   1.000
_cell.angle_alpha   90.00
_cell.angle_beta   90.00
_cell.angle_gamma   90.00
#
_symmetry.space_group_name_H-M   'P 1'
#
loop_
_entity.id
_entity.type
_entity.pdbx_description
1 polymer ?
#
loop_
_entity_poly.entity_id
_entity_poly.type
_entity_poly.pdbx_seq_one_letter_code
_entity_poly.pdbx_strand_id
1 'polypeptide(L)'
;MPRTGRTLTALALVGATAVAAVLGARWAVDELAPQRCVFVAADREVSLTPEQAANAATIAGVAVQRGLPARAATIAITTAIQESKLRNLRYGHADSLGLFQQRPSQGWGTVDQVNDPVYASNAFYDALVQVDGWETGIVTEVAQEVQRSAFPDAYADHEWEGRVLASVLTGQEAAGTVMGCRLRGVDGTGSTQTLAAKATDQLGASGTVGADGRTLHLQLGDPATAWSVGTWAVSHADSEDVVRVTVGDREWRRSRDGLRWHDAGTSEGETTVVLEVG
;
A
#
# COMPACT_ATOMS: atom_id res chain seq x y z
N MET A 1 -35.93 -45.53 34.95
CA MET A 1 -35.68 -44.41 34.02
C MET A 1 -34.35 -43.75 34.36
N PRO A 2 -33.25 -44.01 33.63
CA PRO A 2 -32.08 -43.08 33.67
C PRO A 2 -31.37 -42.86 32.31
N ARG A 3 -31.88 -43.40 31.19
CA ARG A 3 -31.17 -43.38 29.89
C ARG A 3 -31.08 -42.00 29.25
N THR A 4 -32.05 -41.12 29.48
CA THR A 4 -32.13 -39.77 28.92
C THR A 4 -31.08 -38.81 29.47
N GLY A 5 -30.65 -38.97 30.74
CA GLY A 5 -29.62 -38.11 31.34
C GLY A 5 -28.23 -38.32 30.73
N ARG A 6 -27.83 -39.58 30.52
CA ARG A 6 -26.49 -39.92 29.98
C ARG A 6 -26.32 -39.53 28.51
N THR A 7 -27.38 -39.63 27.69
CA THR A 7 -27.33 -39.20 26.29
C THR A 7 -27.24 -37.68 26.16
N LEU A 8 -27.96 -36.92 27.01
CA LEU A 8 -27.86 -35.46 27.04
C LEU A 8 -26.45 -34.98 27.45
N THR A 9 -25.82 -35.62 28.44
CA THR A 9 -24.45 -35.28 28.84
C THR A 9 -23.42 -35.60 27.75
N ALA A 10 -23.56 -36.73 27.06
CA ALA A 10 -22.66 -37.10 25.97
C ALA A 10 -22.79 -36.16 24.76
N LEU A 11 -24.02 -35.78 24.38
CA LEU A 11 -24.27 -34.79 23.32
C LEU A 11 -23.71 -33.41 23.68
N ALA A 12 -23.87 -32.98 24.94
CA ALA A 12 -23.31 -31.71 25.42
C ALA A 12 -21.77 -31.70 25.37
N LEU A 13 -21.11 -32.80 25.74
CA LEU A 13 -19.65 -32.95 25.66
C LEU A 13 -19.14 -32.92 24.22
N VAL A 14 -19.81 -33.62 23.29
CA VAL A 14 -19.47 -33.60 21.86
C VAL A 14 -19.70 -32.21 21.26
N GLY A 15 -20.77 -31.53 21.65
CA GLY A 15 -21.03 -30.14 21.25
C GLY A 15 -19.93 -29.19 21.74
N ALA A 16 -19.54 -29.30 23.02
CA ALA A 16 -18.49 -28.47 23.61
C ALA A 16 -17.12 -28.70 22.96
N THR A 17 -16.74 -29.96 22.67
CA THR A 17 -15.48 -30.26 21.99
C THR A 17 -15.48 -29.78 20.54
N ALA A 18 -16.60 -29.92 19.82
CA ALA A 18 -16.74 -29.38 18.47
C ALA A 18 -16.60 -27.85 18.45
N VAL A 19 -17.24 -27.15 19.40
CA VAL A 19 -17.11 -25.69 19.55
C VAL A 19 -15.67 -25.30 19.88
N ALA A 20 -15.03 -25.99 20.84
CA ALA A 20 -13.64 -25.72 21.21
C ALA A 20 -12.67 -25.96 20.03
N ALA A 21 -12.89 -27.00 19.23
CA ALA A 21 -12.10 -27.28 18.04
C ALA A 21 -12.27 -26.19 16.97
N VAL A 22 -13.51 -25.72 16.74
CA VAL A 22 -13.78 -24.62 15.79
C VAL A 22 -13.15 -23.31 16.26
N LEU A 23 -13.27 -22.97 17.56
CA LEU A 23 -12.65 -21.78 18.13
C LEU A 23 -11.13 -21.84 18.08
N GLY A 24 -10.54 -22.99 18.42
CA GLY A 24 -9.10 -23.21 18.35
C GLY A 24 -8.56 -23.15 16.92
N ALA A 25 -9.30 -23.70 15.95
CA ALA A 25 -8.94 -23.61 14.53
C ALA A 25 -9.02 -22.16 14.01
N ARG A 26 -10.07 -21.41 14.35
CA ARG A 26 -10.18 -19.98 14.00
C ARG A 26 -9.03 -19.18 14.59
N TRP A 27 -8.77 -19.34 15.89
CA TRP A 27 -7.65 -18.69 16.55
C TRP A 27 -6.31 -19.01 15.87
N ALA A 28 -6.05 -20.28 15.52
CA ALA A 28 -4.81 -20.66 14.85
C ALA A 28 -4.69 -20.06 13.44
N VAL A 29 -5.79 -20.00 12.68
CA VAL A 29 -5.83 -19.35 11.36
C VAL A 29 -5.53 -17.86 11.50
N ASP A 30 -6.14 -17.19 12.48
CA ASP A 30 -5.93 -15.76 12.72
C ASP A 30 -4.49 -15.48 13.20
N GLU A 31 -3.93 -16.37 14.03
CA GLU A 31 -2.57 -16.25 14.57
C GLU A 31 -1.50 -16.41 13.49
N LEU A 32 -1.69 -17.39 12.61
CA LEU A 32 -0.74 -17.77 11.55
C LEU A 32 -0.98 -17.03 10.23
N ALA A 33 -2.06 -16.27 10.10
CA ALA A 33 -2.36 -15.51 8.89
C ALA A 33 -1.21 -14.54 8.56
N PRO A 34 -0.66 -14.58 7.34
CA PRO A 34 0.43 -13.68 6.97
C PRO A 34 -0.08 -12.24 6.86
N GLN A 35 0.79 -11.31 7.25
CA GLN A 35 0.61 -9.89 6.99
C GLN A 35 0.60 -9.66 5.48
N ARG A 36 -0.40 -8.93 5.00
CA ARG A 36 -0.55 -8.61 3.58
C ARG A 36 -1.44 -7.40 3.39
N CYS A 37 -1.24 -6.73 2.27
CA CYS A 37 -2.11 -5.67 1.78
C CYS A 37 -2.82 -6.15 0.52
N VAL A 38 -4.11 -5.86 0.42
CA VAL A 38 -4.96 -6.22 -0.71
C VAL A 38 -5.46 -4.96 -1.38
N PHE A 39 -5.37 -4.95 -2.71
CA PHE A 39 -5.81 -3.88 -3.59
C PHE A 39 -6.80 -4.47 -4.59
N VAL A 40 -7.99 -3.89 -4.69
CA VAL A 40 -9.02 -4.31 -5.64
C VAL A 40 -9.44 -3.12 -6.48
N ALA A 41 -9.43 -3.29 -7.80
CA ALA A 41 -10.00 -2.35 -8.76
C ALA A 41 -10.42 -3.12 -10.02
N ALA A 42 -11.51 -2.70 -10.65
CA ALA A 42 -12.04 -3.34 -11.88
C ALA A 42 -12.14 -4.87 -11.77
N ASP A 43 -12.71 -5.37 -10.66
CA ASP A 43 -12.90 -6.79 -10.35
C ASP A 43 -11.62 -7.65 -10.33
N ARG A 44 -10.45 -7.02 -10.17
CA ARG A 44 -9.16 -7.68 -10.03
C ARG A 44 -8.53 -7.39 -8.68
N GLU A 45 -7.92 -8.41 -8.10
CA GLU A 45 -7.25 -8.35 -6.80
C GLU A 45 -5.73 -8.49 -6.98
N VAL A 46 -4.98 -7.61 -6.32
CA VAL A 46 -3.53 -7.71 -6.14
C VAL A 46 -3.23 -7.81 -4.64
N SER A 47 -2.44 -8.82 -4.25
CA SER A 47 -1.98 -9.01 -2.88
C SER A 47 -0.48 -8.79 -2.79
N LEU A 48 -0.06 -7.90 -1.88
CA LEU A 48 1.34 -7.53 -1.66
C LEU A 48 1.76 -7.76 -0.20
N THR A 49 3.06 -7.93 0.04
CA THR A 49 3.61 -7.77 1.39
C THR A 49 3.51 -6.30 1.83
N PRO A 50 3.57 -6.00 3.15
CA PRO A 50 3.58 -4.61 3.61
C PRO A 50 4.71 -3.76 2.99
N GLU A 51 5.92 -4.33 2.85
CA GLU A 51 7.06 -3.68 2.18
C GLU A 51 6.72 -3.29 0.73
N GLN A 52 6.19 -4.23 -0.05
CA GLN A 52 5.82 -4.00 -1.44
C GLN A 52 4.71 -2.95 -1.57
N ALA A 53 3.73 -2.98 -0.66
CA ALA A 53 2.64 -2.00 -0.63
C ALA A 53 3.16 -0.59 -0.34
N ALA A 54 4.04 -0.42 0.66
CA ALA A 54 4.67 0.85 0.98
C ALA A 54 5.48 1.42 -0.20
N ASN A 55 6.26 0.57 -0.89
CA ASN A 55 7.02 0.97 -2.07
C ASN A 55 6.11 1.38 -3.24
N ALA A 56 5.04 0.62 -3.52
CA ALA A 56 4.06 0.97 -4.55
C ALA A 56 3.35 2.31 -4.22
N ALA A 57 2.97 2.50 -2.95
CA ALA A 57 2.36 3.75 -2.48
C ALA A 57 3.32 4.94 -2.58
N THR A 58 4.62 4.74 -2.36
CA THR A 58 5.65 5.77 -2.57
C THR A 58 5.72 6.17 -4.05
N ILE A 59 5.79 5.19 -4.97
CA ILE A 59 5.84 5.45 -6.43
C ILE A 59 4.59 6.22 -6.89
N ALA A 60 3.40 5.81 -6.44
CA ALA A 60 2.14 6.47 -6.78
C ALA A 60 2.03 7.88 -6.15
N GLY A 61 2.44 8.02 -4.89
CA GLY A 61 2.43 9.29 -4.17
C GLY A 61 3.27 10.36 -4.88
N VAL A 62 4.47 10.00 -5.33
CA VAL A 62 5.34 10.91 -6.09
C VAL A 62 4.68 11.33 -7.42
N ALA A 63 3.95 10.44 -8.11
CA ALA A 63 3.20 10.84 -9.31
C ALA A 63 2.10 11.86 -8.99
N VAL A 64 1.32 11.62 -7.93
CA VAL A 64 0.26 12.53 -7.48
C VAL A 64 0.84 13.90 -7.10
N GLN A 65 1.92 13.91 -6.30
CA GLN A 65 2.63 15.13 -5.89
C GLN A 65 3.11 15.96 -7.09
N ARG A 66 3.55 15.28 -8.17
CA ARG A 66 3.98 15.93 -9.43
C ARG A 66 2.83 16.35 -10.34
N GLY A 67 1.57 16.08 -9.98
CA GLY A 67 0.41 16.32 -10.83
C GLY A 67 0.39 15.43 -12.09
N LEU A 68 1.09 14.29 -12.07
CA LEU A 68 1.08 13.34 -13.17
C LEU A 68 -0.20 12.48 -13.15
N PRO A 69 -0.74 12.09 -14.31
CA PRO A 69 -1.93 11.25 -14.37
C PRO A 69 -1.65 9.84 -13.79
N ALA A 70 -2.70 9.14 -13.36
CA ALA A 70 -2.62 7.76 -12.84
C ALA A 70 -1.91 6.77 -13.80
N ARG A 71 -1.91 7.09 -15.10
CA ARG A 71 -1.14 6.36 -16.11
C ARG A 71 0.37 6.37 -15.85
N ALA A 72 0.94 7.50 -15.40
CA ALA A 72 2.36 7.56 -15.05
C ALA A 72 2.68 6.57 -13.91
N ALA A 73 1.85 6.57 -12.86
CA ALA A 73 1.97 5.59 -11.77
C ALA A 73 1.79 4.15 -12.26
N THR A 74 0.87 3.89 -13.21
CA THR A 74 0.72 2.57 -13.84
C THR A 74 2.03 2.11 -14.48
N ILE A 75 2.64 2.95 -15.31
CA ILE A 75 3.90 2.64 -16.01
C ILE A 75 5.01 2.40 -15.00
N ALA A 76 5.19 3.30 -14.02
CA ALA A 76 6.24 3.18 -13.01
C ALA A 76 6.08 1.94 -12.11
N ILE A 77 4.87 1.65 -11.64
CA ILE A 77 4.61 0.48 -10.80
C ILE A 77 4.81 -0.80 -11.60
N THR A 78 4.32 -0.89 -12.84
CA THR A 78 4.58 -2.04 -13.73
C THR A 78 6.08 -2.24 -13.93
N THR A 79 6.85 -1.16 -14.16
CA THR A 79 8.31 -1.23 -14.22
C THR A 79 8.90 -1.79 -12.93
N ALA A 80 8.55 -1.22 -11.77
CA ALA A 80 9.12 -1.64 -10.49
C ALA A 80 8.73 -3.09 -10.11
N ILE A 81 7.56 -3.58 -10.53
CA ILE A 81 7.19 -5.01 -10.39
C ILE A 81 8.13 -5.86 -11.24
N GLN A 82 8.43 -5.45 -12.46
CA GLN A 82 9.32 -6.22 -13.32
C GLN A 82 10.76 -6.20 -12.82
N GLU A 83 11.28 -5.04 -12.44
CA GLU A 83 12.68 -4.86 -12.04
C GLU A 83 13.01 -5.46 -10.67
N SER A 84 12.11 -5.32 -9.69
CA SER A 84 12.41 -5.65 -8.30
C SER A 84 11.30 -6.38 -7.56
N LYS A 85 10.17 -6.65 -8.23
CA LYS A 85 8.92 -7.09 -7.58
C LYS A 85 8.52 -6.13 -6.45
N LEU A 86 8.69 -4.82 -6.67
CA LEU A 86 8.41 -3.74 -5.70
C LEU A 86 9.25 -3.80 -4.42
N ARG A 87 10.49 -4.30 -4.50
CA ARG A 87 11.42 -4.38 -3.36
C ARG A 87 12.58 -3.42 -3.58
N ASN A 88 12.99 -2.70 -2.53
CA ASN A 88 14.07 -1.74 -2.67
C ASN A 88 15.44 -2.45 -2.53
N LEU A 89 15.90 -3.09 -3.61
CA LEU A 89 17.05 -4.00 -3.58
C LEU A 89 18.39 -3.26 -3.47
N ARG A 90 19.28 -3.73 -2.59
CA ARG A 90 20.66 -3.24 -2.47
C ARG A 90 21.66 -3.98 -3.36
N TYR A 91 21.15 -4.73 -4.34
CA TYR A 91 21.91 -5.54 -5.28
C TYR A 91 21.14 -5.67 -6.61
N GLY A 92 21.84 -6.12 -7.64
CA GLY A 92 21.31 -6.28 -8.98
C GLY A 92 22.39 -6.76 -9.95
N HIS A 93 22.06 -6.83 -11.24
CA HIS A 93 23.07 -7.07 -12.26
C HIS A 93 23.99 -5.84 -12.39
N ALA A 94 25.32 -6.07 -12.42
CA ALA A 94 26.33 -5.00 -12.37
C ALA A 94 26.15 -4.09 -11.13
N ASP A 95 25.85 -2.80 -11.32
CA ASP A 95 25.61 -1.81 -10.27
C ASP A 95 24.14 -1.36 -10.18
N SER A 96 23.20 -2.16 -10.69
CA SER A 96 21.76 -1.91 -10.56
C SER A 96 21.29 -1.98 -9.12
N LEU A 97 20.49 -0.99 -8.70
CA LEU A 97 20.02 -0.82 -7.34
C LEU A 97 18.57 -0.29 -7.31
N GLY A 98 17.93 -0.46 -6.16
CA GLY A 98 16.64 0.12 -5.83
C GLY A 98 15.45 -0.49 -6.56
N LEU A 99 14.32 0.22 -6.48
CA LEU A 99 13.00 -0.21 -7.00
C LEU A 99 13.00 -0.47 -8.51
N PHE A 100 13.73 0.36 -9.25
CA PHE A 100 13.79 0.35 -10.70
C PHE A 100 15.09 -0.28 -11.23
N GLN A 101 15.92 -0.89 -10.38
CA GLN A 101 17.22 -1.44 -10.77
C GLN A 101 18.09 -0.45 -11.58
N GLN A 102 18.00 0.82 -11.21
CA GLN A 102 18.71 1.94 -11.83
C GLN A 102 20.21 1.85 -11.54
N ARG A 103 21.02 2.26 -12.52
CA ARG A 103 22.48 2.13 -12.47
C ARG A 103 23.15 3.49 -12.26
N PRO A 104 23.86 3.71 -11.14
CA PRO A 104 24.67 4.91 -10.95
C PRO A 104 25.66 5.17 -12.09
N SER A 105 26.31 4.12 -12.60
CA SER A 105 27.24 4.21 -13.74
C SER A 105 26.60 4.66 -15.06
N GLN A 106 25.26 4.64 -15.18
CA GLN A 106 24.52 5.13 -16.34
C GLN A 106 23.91 6.52 -16.11
N GLY A 107 24.22 7.18 -14.99
CA GLY A 107 23.78 8.56 -14.72
C GLY A 107 22.43 8.67 -14.03
N TRP A 108 21.86 7.59 -13.51
CA TRP A 108 20.59 7.61 -12.77
C TRP A 108 20.69 8.24 -11.37
N GLY A 109 21.89 8.57 -10.88
CA GLY A 109 22.12 9.14 -9.55
C GLY A 109 23.29 8.47 -8.82
N THR A 110 23.58 8.88 -7.59
CA THR A 110 24.52 8.19 -6.69
C THR A 110 23.91 6.91 -6.13
N VAL A 111 24.74 6.05 -5.51
CA VAL A 111 24.28 4.82 -4.82
C VAL A 111 23.20 5.12 -3.78
N ASP A 112 23.34 6.18 -2.99
CA ASP A 112 22.36 6.54 -1.96
C ASP A 112 21.06 7.04 -2.60
N GLN A 113 21.17 7.83 -3.67
CA GLN A 113 20.04 8.37 -4.42
C GLN A 113 19.18 7.28 -5.08
N VAL A 114 19.77 6.35 -5.83
CA VAL A 114 18.99 5.27 -6.47
C VAL A 114 18.38 4.28 -5.46
N ASN A 115 18.90 4.28 -4.23
CA ASN A 115 18.42 3.48 -3.11
C ASN A 115 17.33 4.19 -2.29
N ASP A 116 17.09 5.46 -2.53
CA ASP A 116 15.99 6.23 -1.99
C ASP A 116 14.77 6.09 -2.93
N PRO A 117 13.67 5.45 -2.49
CA PRO A 117 12.47 5.29 -3.28
C PRO A 117 11.88 6.58 -3.86
N VAL A 118 12.00 7.70 -3.13
CA VAL A 118 11.43 8.99 -3.56
C VAL A 118 12.28 9.59 -4.67
N TYR A 119 13.61 9.59 -4.50
CA TYR A 119 14.52 10.01 -5.56
C TYR A 119 14.39 9.13 -6.80
N ALA A 120 14.44 7.80 -6.63
CA ALA A 120 14.41 6.85 -7.74
C ALA A 120 13.10 6.98 -8.56
N SER A 121 11.97 7.21 -7.88
CA SER A 121 10.68 7.49 -8.52
C SER A 121 10.69 8.81 -9.28
N ASN A 122 11.24 9.88 -8.69
CA ASN A 122 11.38 11.16 -9.37
C ASN A 122 12.26 11.06 -10.63
N ALA A 123 13.42 10.40 -10.52
CA ALA A 123 14.30 10.17 -11.66
C ALA A 123 13.62 9.35 -12.76
N PHE A 124 12.84 8.32 -12.39
CA PHE A 124 12.04 7.55 -13.35
C PHE A 124 11.03 8.43 -14.09
N TYR A 125 10.27 9.25 -13.35
CA TYR A 125 9.28 10.14 -13.96
C TYR A 125 9.93 11.25 -14.80
N ASP A 126 11.11 11.73 -14.44
CA ASP A 126 11.87 12.70 -15.24
C ASP A 126 12.27 12.11 -16.59
N ALA A 127 12.64 10.83 -16.63
CA ALA A 127 12.88 10.11 -17.88
C ALA A 127 11.57 9.83 -18.64
N LEU A 128 10.51 9.42 -17.95
CA LEU A 128 9.21 9.10 -18.55
C LEU A 128 8.63 10.25 -19.37
N VAL A 129 8.64 11.47 -18.83
CA VAL A 129 8.05 12.64 -19.50
C VAL A 129 8.85 13.12 -20.72
N GLN A 130 10.03 12.55 -20.97
CA GLN A 130 10.83 12.79 -22.18
C GLN A 130 10.56 11.75 -23.28
N VAL A 131 9.77 10.72 -23.00
CA VAL A 131 9.41 9.69 -23.99
C VAL A 131 8.24 10.18 -24.83
N ASP A 132 8.44 10.27 -26.15
CA ASP A 132 7.39 10.72 -27.06
C ASP A 132 6.17 9.80 -27.02
N GLY A 133 4.98 10.36 -26.77
CA GLY A 133 3.72 9.61 -26.77
C GLY A 133 3.52 8.70 -25.56
N TRP A 134 4.28 8.88 -24.48
CA TRP A 134 4.15 8.09 -23.24
C TRP A 134 2.70 8.11 -22.67
N GLU A 135 1.96 9.19 -22.91
CA GLU A 135 0.57 9.38 -22.49
C GLU A 135 -0.41 8.43 -23.17
N THR A 136 -0.09 7.93 -24.36
CA THR A 136 -1.01 7.13 -25.19
C THR A 136 -0.43 5.81 -25.69
N GLY A 137 0.89 5.64 -25.64
CA GLY A 137 1.59 4.44 -26.12
C GLY A 137 1.22 3.16 -25.37
N ILE A 138 1.78 2.04 -25.77
CA ILE A 138 1.62 0.79 -25.01
C ILE A 138 2.47 0.91 -23.74
N VAL A 139 1.89 0.61 -22.57
CA VAL A 139 2.54 0.81 -21.26
C VAL A 139 3.92 0.15 -21.20
N THR A 140 4.03 -1.06 -21.76
CA THR A 140 5.25 -1.86 -21.76
C THR A 140 6.33 -1.31 -22.69
N GLU A 141 5.95 -0.82 -23.86
CA GLU A 141 6.85 -0.17 -24.80
C GLU A 141 7.43 1.12 -24.21
N VAL A 142 6.57 1.91 -23.55
CA VAL A 142 6.99 3.13 -22.86
C VAL A 142 7.91 2.80 -21.67
N ALA A 143 7.54 1.83 -20.84
CA ALA A 143 8.39 1.37 -19.72
C ALA A 143 9.77 0.92 -20.21
N GLN A 144 9.79 0.15 -21.30
CA GLN A 144 11.00 -0.29 -21.96
C GLN A 144 11.81 0.87 -22.54
N GLU A 145 11.17 1.90 -23.11
CA GLU A 145 11.88 3.06 -23.65
C GLU A 145 12.56 3.89 -22.56
N VAL A 146 11.93 3.98 -21.39
CA VAL A 146 12.52 4.60 -20.18
C VAL A 146 13.72 3.80 -19.69
N GLN A 147 13.57 2.49 -19.49
CA GLN A 147 14.60 1.64 -18.85
C GLN A 147 15.68 1.13 -19.80
N ARG A 148 15.35 0.99 -21.09
CA ARG A 148 16.18 0.37 -22.13
C ARG A 148 16.72 -0.99 -21.70
N SER A 149 15.84 -1.86 -21.19
CA SER A 149 16.17 -3.21 -20.71
C SER A 149 16.45 -4.19 -21.87
N ALA A 150 17.01 -5.36 -21.57
CA ALA A 150 17.23 -6.42 -22.56
C ALA A 150 15.97 -7.27 -22.86
N PHE A 151 14.87 -7.07 -22.12
CA PHE A 151 13.68 -7.93 -22.16
C PHE A 151 12.36 -7.12 -22.26
N PRO A 152 12.03 -6.57 -23.44
CA PRO A 152 10.90 -5.66 -23.62
C PRO A 152 9.53 -6.29 -23.31
N ASP A 153 9.33 -7.56 -23.63
CA ASP A 153 8.02 -8.22 -23.48
C ASP A 153 7.67 -8.55 -22.02
N ALA A 154 8.64 -8.53 -21.10
CA ALA A 154 8.43 -8.96 -19.72
C ALA A 154 7.56 -8.01 -18.88
N TYR A 155 7.40 -6.75 -19.32
CA TYR A 155 6.53 -5.80 -18.63
C TYR A 155 5.04 -6.11 -18.84
N ALA A 156 4.67 -6.82 -19.91
CA ALA A 156 3.27 -7.11 -20.26
C ALA A 156 2.57 -7.97 -19.21
N ASP A 157 3.32 -8.86 -18.56
CA ASP A 157 2.83 -9.72 -17.49
C ASP A 157 2.37 -8.93 -16.26
N HIS A 158 2.83 -7.67 -16.12
CA HIS A 158 2.66 -6.84 -14.93
C HIS A 158 1.84 -5.56 -15.13
N GLU A 159 1.34 -5.34 -16.35
CA GLU A 159 0.58 -4.14 -16.70
C GLU A 159 -0.75 -4.06 -15.93
N TRP A 160 -1.39 -5.21 -15.70
CA TRP A 160 -2.68 -5.22 -15.02
C TRP A 160 -2.56 -5.01 -13.51
N GLU A 161 -1.52 -5.54 -12.86
CA GLU A 161 -1.22 -5.24 -11.46
C GLU A 161 -0.92 -3.75 -11.29
N GLY A 162 -0.10 -3.19 -12.18
CA GLY A 162 0.21 -1.75 -12.18
C GLY A 162 -1.03 -0.88 -12.29
N ARG A 163 -2.00 -1.26 -13.14
CA ARG A 163 -3.28 -0.56 -13.27
C ARG A 163 -4.12 -0.62 -11.99
N VAL A 164 -4.23 -1.81 -11.37
CA VAL A 164 -4.99 -1.98 -10.12
C VAL A 164 -4.40 -1.13 -9.01
N LEU A 165 -3.07 -1.23 -8.82
CA LEU A 165 -2.35 -0.49 -7.80
C LEU A 165 -2.44 1.02 -8.03
N ALA A 166 -2.16 1.48 -9.25
CA ALA A 166 -2.24 2.91 -9.58
C ALA A 166 -3.66 3.47 -9.39
N SER A 167 -4.71 2.73 -9.77
CA SER A 167 -6.09 3.19 -9.58
C SER A 167 -6.37 3.46 -8.10
N VAL A 168 -6.07 2.49 -7.24
CA VAL A 168 -6.30 2.63 -5.79
C VAL A 168 -5.44 3.76 -5.21
N LEU A 169 -4.12 3.72 -5.46
CA LEU A 169 -3.15 4.57 -4.78
C LEU A 169 -3.16 6.03 -5.27
N THR A 170 -3.70 6.31 -6.45
CA THR A 170 -3.83 7.68 -6.98
C THR A 170 -5.21 8.30 -6.73
N GLY A 171 -6.03 7.68 -5.86
CA GLY A 171 -7.30 8.26 -5.45
C GLY A 171 -8.50 7.95 -6.36
N GLN A 172 -8.40 7.01 -7.31
CA GLN A 172 -9.54 6.64 -8.15
C GLN A 172 -10.52 5.78 -7.35
N GLU A 173 -11.60 6.39 -6.90
CA GLU A 173 -12.72 5.69 -6.25
C GLU A 173 -13.79 5.31 -7.28
N ALA A 174 -14.08 4.01 -7.37
CA ALA A 174 -15.23 3.48 -8.09
C ALA A 174 -15.93 2.42 -7.23
N ALA A 175 -17.16 2.04 -7.61
CA ALA A 175 -17.82 0.92 -6.98
C ALA A 175 -16.93 -0.33 -7.07
N GLY A 176 -16.59 -0.91 -5.91
CA GLY A 176 -15.73 -2.10 -5.83
C GLY A 176 -14.22 -1.82 -5.65
N THR A 177 -13.77 -0.56 -5.58
CA THR A 177 -12.39 -0.25 -5.18
C THR A 177 -12.20 -0.62 -3.70
N VAL A 178 -11.22 -1.47 -3.39
CA VAL A 178 -10.89 -1.86 -2.01
C VAL A 178 -9.39 -1.73 -1.79
N MET A 179 -9.02 -1.22 -0.62
CA MET A 179 -7.64 -1.20 -0.15
C MET A 179 -7.64 -1.59 1.33
N GLY A 180 -6.78 -2.50 1.77
CA GLY A 180 -6.63 -2.76 3.19
C GLY A 180 -5.41 -3.61 3.50
N CYS A 181 -4.77 -3.34 4.63
CA CYS A 181 -3.63 -4.11 5.13
C CYS A 181 -4.01 -4.86 6.41
N ARG A 182 -3.85 -6.18 6.38
CA ARG A 182 -3.88 -6.99 7.60
C ARG A 182 -2.47 -7.01 8.19
N LEU A 183 -2.33 -6.48 9.39
CA LEU A 183 -1.05 -6.34 10.08
C LEU A 183 -1.15 -6.87 11.52
N ARG A 184 -0.03 -7.31 12.07
CA ARG A 184 0.05 -7.69 13.49
C ARG A 184 0.01 -6.45 14.36
N GLY A 185 -0.54 -6.53 15.57
CA GLY A 185 -0.46 -5.44 16.55
C GLY A 185 0.98 -5.07 16.88
N VAL A 186 1.19 -3.83 17.28
CA VAL A 186 2.48 -3.26 17.70
C VAL A 186 2.29 -2.57 19.05
N ASP A 187 3.37 -2.49 19.83
CA ASP A 187 3.42 -1.75 21.08
C ASP A 187 4.15 -0.43 20.82
N GLY A 188 3.37 0.64 20.62
CA GLY A 188 3.72 1.86 19.90
C GLY A 188 5.04 2.57 20.15
N THR A 189 5.85 2.58 19.10
CA THR A 189 7.07 3.39 18.98
C THR A 189 7.04 4.38 17.82
N GLY A 190 5.94 4.44 17.06
CA GLY A 190 5.78 5.35 15.93
C GLY A 190 5.91 6.82 16.29
N SER A 191 6.45 7.61 15.37
CA SER A 191 6.57 9.06 15.51
C SER A 191 5.66 9.76 14.50
N THR A 192 4.72 10.55 15.00
CA THR A 192 3.88 11.43 14.17
C THR A 192 4.71 12.46 13.42
N GLN A 193 5.84 12.90 13.95
CA GLN A 193 6.76 13.83 13.28
C GLN A 193 7.46 13.16 12.09
N THR A 194 7.95 11.92 12.26
CA THR A 194 8.51 11.13 11.15
C THR A 194 7.46 10.87 10.08
N LEU A 195 6.24 10.48 10.49
CA LEU A 195 5.13 10.24 9.56
C LEU A 195 4.75 11.52 8.80
N ALA A 196 4.68 12.67 9.47
CA ALA A 196 4.38 13.96 8.84
C ALA A 196 5.47 14.39 7.85
N ALA A 197 6.74 14.20 8.21
CA ALA A 197 7.86 14.48 7.31
C ALA A 197 7.79 13.58 6.06
N LYS A 198 7.51 12.29 6.24
CA LYS A 198 7.37 11.33 5.14
C LYS A 198 6.16 11.65 4.24
N ALA A 199 5.03 12.05 4.82
CA ALA A 199 3.87 12.49 4.04
C ALA A 199 4.18 13.75 3.22
N THR A 200 4.93 14.70 3.79
CA THR A 200 5.35 15.90 3.05
C THR A 200 6.29 15.54 1.90
N ASP A 201 7.27 14.68 2.14
CA ASP A 201 8.26 14.25 1.14
C ASP A 201 7.62 13.47 -0.01
N GLN A 202 6.76 12.48 0.29
CA GLN A 202 6.20 11.57 -0.71
C GLN A 202 4.92 12.06 -1.38
N LEU A 203 4.12 12.89 -0.70
CA LEU A 203 2.80 13.31 -1.18
C LEU A 203 2.69 14.84 -1.34
N GLY A 204 3.62 15.62 -0.78
CA GLY A 204 3.45 17.06 -0.63
C GLY A 204 2.36 17.43 0.39
N ALA A 205 1.90 16.47 1.20
CA ALA A 205 0.84 16.67 2.18
C ALA A 205 1.44 17.06 3.54
N SER A 206 1.05 18.22 4.05
CA SER A 206 1.44 18.72 5.38
C SER A 206 0.25 18.77 6.32
N GLY A 207 0.53 18.61 7.61
CA GLY A 207 -0.51 18.49 8.63
C GLY A 207 -0.05 18.95 10.01
N THR A 208 -0.98 18.90 10.97
CA THR A 208 -0.71 19.26 12.36
C THR A 208 -0.71 18.01 13.24
N VAL A 209 0.31 17.89 14.08
CA VAL A 209 0.36 16.86 15.11
C VAL A 209 -0.56 17.27 16.26
N GLY A 210 -1.42 16.34 16.67
CA GLY A 210 -2.34 16.50 17.79
C GLY A 210 -1.62 16.69 19.11
N ALA A 211 -2.31 17.25 20.11
CA ALA A 211 -1.75 17.48 21.44
C ALA A 211 -1.38 16.18 22.18
N ASP A 212 -1.93 15.05 21.75
CA ASP A 212 -1.59 13.71 22.24
C ASP A 212 -0.23 13.21 21.73
N GLY A 213 0.37 13.88 20.74
CA GLY A 213 1.61 13.48 20.06
C GLY A 213 1.47 12.23 19.18
N ARG A 214 0.27 11.65 19.08
CA ARG A 214 -0.02 10.36 18.42
C ARG A 214 -0.91 10.50 17.19
N THR A 215 -1.62 11.61 17.07
CA THR A 215 -2.51 11.86 15.95
C THR A 215 -1.89 12.88 14.99
N LEU A 216 -2.02 12.64 13.68
CA LEU A 216 -1.65 13.57 12.61
C LEU A 216 -2.92 13.91 11.80
N HIS A 217 -3.24 15.21 11.73
CA HIS A 217 -4.36 15.72 10.95
C HIS A 217 -3.85 16.34 9.65
N LEU A 218 -4.36 15.89 8.51
CA LEU A 218 -4.02 16.36 7.17
C LEU A 218 -5.27 16.93 6.52
N GLN A 219 -5.17 18.14 5.97
CA GLN A 219 -6.25 18.78 5.20
C GLN A 219 -5.85 18.81 3.73
N LEU A 220 -6.67 18.19 2.88
CA LEU A 220 -6.40 18.03 1.45
C LEU A 220 -7.29 18.95 0.62
N GLY A 221 -6.90 19.15 -0.65
CA GLY A 221 -7.64 20.02 -1.57
C GLY A 221 -8.94 19.42 -2.09
N ASP A 222 -9.03 18.09 -2.14
CA ASP A 222 -10.16 17.35 -2.69
C ASP A 222 -10.24 15.92 -2.13
N PRO A 223 -11.41 15.24 -2.25
CA PRO A 223 -11.61 13.90 -1.71
C PRO A 223 -10.74 12.81 -2.35
N ALA A 224 -10.39 12.91 -3.64
CA ALA A 224 -9.55 11.92 -4.29
C ALA A 224 -8.12 11.95 -3.74
N THR A 225 -7.58 13.16 -3.53
CA THR A 225 -6.28 13.34 -2.85
C THR A 225 -6.35 12.84 -1.40
N ALA A 226 -7.44 13.10 -0.66
CA ALA A 226 -7.62 12.56 0.69
C ALA A 226 -7.62 11.03 0.72
N TRP A 227 -8.29 10.38 -0.23
CA TRP A 227 -8.26 8.93 -0.37
C TRP A 227 -6.87 8.37 -0.73
N SER A 228 -6.15 9.04 -1.64
CA SER A 228 -4.75 8.70 -1.96
C SER A 228 -3.85 8.76 -0.72
N VAL A 229 -3.97 9.82 0.09
CA VAL A 229 -3.23 9.94 1.37
C VAL A 229 -3.63 8.85 2.36
N GLY A 230 -4.92 8.53 2.48
CA GLY A 230 -5.39 7.47 3.38
C GLY A 230 -4.85 6.09 2.99
N THR A 231 -4.93 5.72 1.72
CA THR A 231 -4.40 4.44 1.22
C THR A 231 -2.87 4.38 1.28
N TRP A 232 -2.19 5.52 1.09
CA TRP A 232 -0.75 5.64 1.35
C TRP A 232 -0.41 5.35 2.82
N ALA A 233 -1.17 5.91 3.77
CA ALA A 233 -0.93 5.71 5.19
C ALA A 233 -1.15 4.26 5.62
N VAL A 234 -2.21 3.62 5.11
CA VAL A 234 -2.46 2.19 5.36
C VAL A 234 -1.35 1.32 4.76
N SER A 235 -0.82 1.68 3.58
CA SER A 235 0.30 0.95 2.95
C SER A 235 1.60 1.06 3.74
N HIS A 236 1.82 2.19 4.41
CA HIS A 236 2.98 2.47 5.26
C HIS A 236 2.80 2.03 6.72
N ALA A 237 1.63 1.52 7.10
CA ALA A 237 1.30 1.28 8.49
C ALA A 237 2.26 0.32 9.19
N ASP A 238 2.82 -0.66 8.47
CA ASP A 238 3.80 -1.59 9.04
C ASP A 238 5.14 -0.93 9.36
N SER A 239 5.62 0.02 8.54
CA SER A 239 6.91 0.69 8.76
C SER A 239 6.84 1.90 9.68
N GLU A 240 5.66 2.52 9.80
CA GLU A 240 5.46 3.76 10.57
C GLU A 240 4.60 3.58 11.84
N ASP A 241 4.30 2.34 12.23
CA ASP A 241 3.44 2.02 13.38
C ASP A 241 2.07 2.72 13.33
N VAL A 242 1.49 2.89 12.14
CA VAL A 242 0.13 3.46 12.02
C VAL A 242 -0.88 2.40 12.47
N VAL A 243 -1.73 2.78 13.43
CA VAL A 243 -2.75 1.90 14.02
C VAL A 243 -4.17 2.24 13.58
N ARG A 244 -4.39 3.47 13.12
CA ARG A 244 -5.69 3.93 12.61
C ARG A 244 -5.50 4.95 11.49
N VAL A 245 -6.36 4.87 10.48
CA VAL A 245 -6.47 5.84 9.39
C VAL A 245 -7.94 6.17 9.18
N THR A 246 -8.31 7.43 9.27
CA THR A 246 -9.66 7.92 9.00
C THR A 246 -9.63 8.85 7.79
N VAL A 247 -10.52 8.63 6.83
CA VAL A 247 -10.74 9.48 5.65
C VAL A 247 -12.23 9.74 5.52
N GLY A 248 -12.67 10.99 5.74
CA GLY A 248 -14.11 11.29 5.75
C GLY A 248 -14.86 10.49 6.81
N ASP A 249 -15.76 9.62 6.39
CA ASP A 249 -16.56 8.70 7.22
C ASP A 249 -16.01 7.26 7.27
N ARG A 250 -14.86 7.01 6.66
CA ARG A 250 -14.23 5.67 6.56
C ARG A 250 -13.05 5.57 7.52
N GLU A 251 -12.96 4.44 8.21
CA GLU A 251 -11.86 4.15 9.11
C GLU A 251 -11.25 2.76 8.84
N TRP A 252 -9.93 2.73 8.72
CA TRP A 252 -9.14 1.51 8.76
C TRP A 252 -8.46 1.38 10.13
N ARG A 253 -8.43 0.16 10.68
CA ARG A 253 -7.74 -0.17 11.92
C ARG A 253 -6.76 -1.31 11.71
N ARG A 254 -5.54 -1.11 12.20
CA ARG A 254 -4.51 -2.15 12.26
C ARG A 254 -5.02 -3.33 13.07
N SER A 255 -5.25 -4.45 12.39
CA SER A 255 -5.78 -5.65 13.02
C SER A 255 -5.58 -6.88 12.13
N ARG A 256 -5.88 -8.05 12.71
CA ARG A 256 -5.96 -9.33 11.97
C ARG A 256 -7.10 -9.36 10.95
N ASP A 257 -8.06 -8.44 11.04
CA ASP A 257 -9.16 -8.26 10.09
C ASP A 257 -9.00 -7.00 9.21
N GLY A 258 -7.82 -6.37 9.23
CA GLY A 258 -7.53 -5.07 8.59
C GLY A 258 -7.57 -5.05 7.06
N LEU A 259 -8.22 -6.00 6.40
CA LEU A 259 -8.46 -5.95 4.95
C LEU A 259 -9.68 -5.11 4.57
N ARG A 260 -10.38 -4.52 5.55
CA ARG A 260 -11.62 -3.76 5.34
C ARG A 260 -11.57 -2.44 6.08
N TRP A 261 -12.28 -1.47 5.52
CA TRP A 261 -12.64 -0.21 6.17
C TRP A 261 -14.01 -0.35 6.84
N HIS A 262 -14.23 0.45 7.86
CA HIS A 262 -15.46 0.52 8.63
C HIS A 262 -15.99 1.95 8.65
N ASP A 263 -17.24 2.12 9.07
CA ASP A 263 -17.80 3.43 9.37
C ASP A 263 -17.09 4.01 10.60
N ALA A 264 -16.56 5.23 10.48
CA ALA A 264 -15.87 5.94 11.55
C ALA A 264 -16.82 6.42 12.67
N GLY A 265 -18.13 6.38 12.44
CA GLY A 265 -19.19 6.84 13.34
C GLY A 265 -19.34 8.36 13.40
N THR A 266 -18.26 9.10 13.16
CA THR A 266 -18.25 10.56 12.98
C THR A 266 -17.37 10.90 11.80
N SER A 267 -17.90 11.70 10.86
CA SER A 267 -17.14 12.16 9.70
C SER A 267 -16.21 13.32 10.09
N GLU A 268 -14.95 13.23 9.68
CA GLU A 268 -13.95 14.30 9.83
C GLU A 268 -14.03 15.34 8.68
N GLY A 269 -14.95 15.13 7.72
CA GLY A 269 -15.03 15.87 6.46
C GLY A 269 -14.32 15.13 5.31
N GLU A 270 -14.89 15.17 4.10
CA GLU A 270 -14.44 14.36 2.95
C GLU A 270 -13.00 14.62 2.49
N THR A 271 -12.42 15.76 2.88
CA THR A 271 -11.04 16.16 2.54
C THR A 271 -10.10 16.11 3.74
N THR A 272 -10.54 15.55 4.87
CA THR A 272 -9.74 15.44 6.10
C THR A 272 -9.25 14.01 6.25
N VAL A 273 -7.96 13.87 6.54
CA VAL A 273 -7.36 12.58 6.89
C VAL A 273 -6.77 12.66 8.28
N VAL A 274 -7.11 11.69 9.12
CA VAL A 274 -6.60 11.57 10.50
C VAL A 274 -5.85 10.26 10.65
N LEU A 275 -4.57 10.33 11.02
CA LEU A 275 -3.69 9.18 11.19
C LEU A 275 -3.32 9.05 12.66
N GLU A 276 -3.43 7.86 13.24
CA GLU A 276 -2.96 7.55 14.60
C GLU A 276 -1.78 6.59 14.54
N VAL A 277 -0.70 6.92 15.24
CA VAL A 277 0.44 6.01 15.49
C VAL A 277 0.37 5.46 16.90
N GLY A 278 0.75 4.21 17.11
CA GLY A 278 0.68 3.59 18.43
C GLY A 278 1.04 2.14 18.47
#